data_AF-A0A1Y3AMD8-F1
#
_entry.id   AF-A0A1Y3AMD8-F1
#
_cell.length_a   1.000
_cell.length_b   1.000
_cell.length_c   1.000
_cell.angle_alpha   90.00
_cell.angle_beta   90.00
_cell.angle_gamma   90.00
#
_symmetry.space_group_name_H-M   'P 1'
#
loop_
_entity.id
_entity.type
_entity.pdbx_description
1 polymer ?
#
loop_
_entity_poly.entity_id
_entity_poly.type
_entity_poly.pdbx_seq_one_letter_code
_entity_poly.pdbx_strand_id
1 'polypeptide(L)'
;MNLDAEYLGIPETSYNVTVKMPAAKFQRICRDLSQIGDAVTISCTKSGVDFSATGDLGNGSVSLSQNSSFDKPEENVSISMQEPLTQTFALKYLTQFTKATPLCSQVILSLSPDVPLVVEYKIIEETEEDDSKTEIGHIRYYLAPKIDDNE
;
A
#
# COMPACT_ATOMS: atom_id res chain seq x y z
N MET A 1 -25.35 -8.66 20.13
CA MET A 1 -25.32 -8.58 18.66
C MET A 1 -24.80 -9.90 18.14
N ASN A 2 -25.62 -10.70 17.47
CA ASN A 2 -25.11 -11.80 16.65
C ASN A 2 -24.61 -11.16 15.37
N LEU A 3 -23.28 -11.10 15.21
CA LEU A 3 -22.65 -10.63 13.98
C LEU A 3 -22.55 -11.87 13.08
N ASP A 4 -23.44 -12.00 12.11
CA ASP A 4 -23.30 -13.02 11.08
C ASP A 4 -22.00 -12.71 10.30
N ALA A 5 -20.96 -13.48 10.59
CA ALA A 5 -19.66 -13.35 9.96
C ALA A 5 -19.64 -14.23 8.70
N GLU A 6 -19.82 -13.61 7.53
CA GLU A 6 -19.54 -14.28 6.26
C GLU A 6 -18.03 -14.26 5.99
N TYR A 7 -17.42 -15.44 6.05
CA TYR A 7 -16.01 -15.62 5.73
C TYR A 7 -15.85 -15.82 4.23
N LEU A 8 -15.29 -14.82 3.54
CA LEU A 8 -14.85 -14.95 2.16
C LEU A 8 -13.45 -15.56 2.13
N GLY A 9 -13.27 -16.65 1.37
CA GLY A 9 -11.97 -17.23 1.13
C GLY A 9 -11.11 -16.31 0.25
N ILE A 10 -9.87 -16.05 0.66
CA ILE A 10 -8.90 -15.29 -0.14
C ILE A 10 -8.11 -16.31 -1.00
N PRO A 11 -8.17 -16.24 -2.33
CA PRO A 11 -7.41 -17.14 -3.19
C PRO A 11 -5.91 -16.83 -3.14
N GLU A 12 -5.07 -17.84 -3.32
CA GLU A 12 -3.64 -17.65 -3.54
C GLU A 12 -3.44 -16.92 -4.88
N THR A 13 -2.95 -15.69 -4.81
CA THR A 13 -2.79 -14.81 -5.97
C THR A 13 -1.33 -14.40 -6.11
N SER A 14 -0.76 -14.59 -7.29
CA SER A 14 0.55 -14.01 -7.64
C SER A 14 0.37 -12.56 -8.04
N TYR A 15 1.09 -11.65 -7.39
CA TYR A 15 1.03 -10.23 -7.68
C TYR A 15 2.13 -9.81 -8.67
N ASN A 16 1.76 -9.03 -9.68
CA ASN A 16 2.68 -8.50 -10.69
C ASN A 16 3.66 -7.49 -10.06
N VAL A 17 3.20 -6.72 -9.07
CA VAL A 17 4.01 -5.73 -8.36
C VAL A 17 3.84 -5.89 -6.86
N THR A 18 4.96 -5.84 -6.13
CA THR A 18 4.97 -5.67 -4.68
C THR A 18 5.90 -4.53 -4.31
N VAL A 19 5.35 -3.49 -3.67
CA VAL A 19 6.09 -2.33 -3.19
C VAL A 19 6.13 -2.36 -1.67
N LYS A 20 7.32 -2.30 -1.08
CA LYS A 20 7.52 -2.13 0.36
C LYS A 20 8.09 -0.74 0.60
N MET A 21 7.48 0.03 1.50
CA MET A 21 7.90 1.41 1.78
C MET A 21 7.59 1.79 3.24
N PRO A 22 8.12 2.93 3.74
CA PRO A 22 7.80 3.39 5.08
C PRO A 22 6.30 3.66 5.24
N ALA A 23 5.68 3.07 6.25
CA ALA A 23 4.24 3.17 6.49
C ALA A 23 3.82 4.63 6.74
N ALA A 24 4.62 5.38 7.48
CA ALA A 24 4.41 6.81 7.73
C ALA A 24 4.43 7.65 6.43
N LYS A 25 5.26 7.27 5.46
CA LYS A 25 5.34 7.94 4.16
C LYS A 25 4.08 7.67 3.34
N PHE A 26 3.63 6.41 3.29
CA PHE A 26 2.37 6.03 2.65
C PHE A 26 1.16 6.75 3.28
N GLN A 27 1.07 6.79 4.62
CA GLN A 27 0.04 7.54 5.33
C GLN A 27 0.01 9.02 4.92
N ARG A 28 1.18 9.65 4.88
CA ARG A 28 1.29 11.06 4.47
C ARG A 28 0.85 11.25 3.03
N ILE A 29 1.27 10.40 2.10
CA ILE A 29 0.85 10.45 0.68
C ILE A 29 -0.67 10.37 0.57
N CYS A 30 -1.31 9.39 1.22
CA CYS A 30 -2.77 9.24 1.16
C CYS A 30 -3.51 10.43 1.79
N ARG A 31 -3.00 11.01 2.88
CA ARG A 31 -3.60 12.18 3.52
C ARG A 31 -3.44 13.43 2.68
N ASP A 32 -2.26 13.65 2.13
CA ASP A 32 -1.94 14.87 1.40
C ASP A 32 -2.65 14.86 0.03
N LEU A 33 -2.70 13.72 -0.67
CA LEU A 33 -3.43 13.60 -1.95
C LEU A 33 -4.95 13.61 -1.80
N SER A 34 -5.51 13.22 -0.64
CA SER A 34 -6.97 13.32 -0.40
C SER A 34 -7.47 14.75 -0.25
N GLN A 35 -6.56 15.72 -0.08
CA GLN A 35 -6.91 17.14 -0.16
C GLN A 35 -7.04 17.63 -1.61
N ILE A 36 -6.58 16.85 -2.59
CA ILE A 36 -6.56 17.20 -4.02
C ILE A 36 -7.71 16.54 -4.76
N GLY A 37 -7.91 15.23 -4.56
CA GLY A 37 -8.97 14.48 -5.23
C GLY A 37 -9.40 13.22 -4.47
N ASP A 38 -10.47 12.59 -4.93
CA ASP A 38 -11.09 11.43 -4.26
C ASP A 38 -10.41 10.10 -4.60
N ALA A 39 -9.53 10.09 -5.60
CA ALA A 39 -8.83 8.90 -6.06
C ALA A 39 -7.34 9.17 -6.26
N VAL A 40 -6.55 8.12 -6.08
CA VAL A 40 -5.13 8.10 -6.38
C VAL A 40 -4.86 7.08 -7.46
N THR A 41 -4.12 7.48 -8.48
CA THR A 41 -3.52 6.61 -9.48
C THR A 41 -2.13 6.22 -8.98
N ILE A 42 -1.90 4.92 -8.84
CA ILE A 42 -0.62 4.32 -8.44
C ILE A 42 -0.01 3.72 -9.70
N SER A 43 1.13 4.26 -10.13
CA SER A 43 1.88 3.82 -11.31
C SER A 43 3.22 3.24 -10.87
N CYS A 44 3.45 1.96 -11.17
CA CYS A 44 4.62 1.22 -10.75
C CYS A 44 5.52 0.91 -11.96
N THR A 45 6.80 1.24 -11.84
CA THR A 45 7.85 0.97 -12.83
C THR A 45 9.08 0.36 -12.16
N LYS A 46 10.10 -0.03 -12.93
CA LYS A 46 11.35 -0.60 -12.37
C LYS A 46 12.13 0.42 -11.54
N SER A 47 11.98 1.71 -11.86
CA SER A 47 12.71 2.80 -11.20
C SER A 47 12.04 3.29 -9.93
N GLY A 48 10.72 3.14 -9.81
CA GLY A 48 9.97 3.76 -8.74
C GLY A 48 8.46 3.55 -8.84
N VAL A 49 7.78 4.08 -7.83
CA VAL A 49 6.33 4.16 -7.76
C VAL A 49 5.90 5.62 -7.72
N ASP A 50 4.91 5.97 -8.53
CA ASP A 50 4.31 7.29 -8.62
C ASP A 50 2.88 7.23 -8.10
N PHE A 51 2.55 8.16 -7.20
CA PHE A 51 1.20 8.39 -6.70
C PHE A 51 0.71 9.71 -7.25
N SER A 52 -0.41 9.73 -7.96
CA SER A 52 -0.98 10.97 -8.49
C SER A 52 -2.47 11.08 -8.19
N ALA A 53 -2.94 12.30 -7.95
CA ALA A 53 -4.35 12.61 -7.79
C ALA A 53 -4.68 13.88 -8.58
N THR A 54 -5.86 13.89 -9.18
CA THR A 54 -6.43 15.01 -9.93
C THR A 54 -7.77 15.36 -9.32
N GLY A 55 -8.03 16.65 -9.15
CA GLY A 55 -9.33 17.17 -8.75
C GLY A 55 -9.54 18.60 -9.25
N ASP A 56 -10.65 19.21 -8.83
CA ASP A 56 -11.13 20.47 -9.40
C ASP A 56 -10.17 21.65 -9.23
N LEU A 57 -9.40 21.64 -8.13
CA LEU A 57 -8.45 22.71 -7.78
C LEU A 57 -7.05 22.48 -8.35
N GLY A 58 -6.76 21.31 -8.92
CA GLY A 58 -5.48 21.01 -9.52
C GLY A 58 -5.05 19.55 -9.45
N ASN A 59 -3.76 19.33 -9.64
CA ASN A 59 -3.13 18.02 -9.68
C ASN A 59 -2.01 17.94 -8.63
N GLY A 60 -1.78 16.77 -8.07
CA GLY A 60 -0.61 16.49 -7.23
C GLY A 60 -0.01 15.13 -7.53
N SER A 61 1.31 15.03 -7.40
CA SER A 61 2.01 13.77 -7.54
C SER A 61 3.15 13.64 -6.53
N VAL A 62 3.44 12.40 -6.14
CA VAL A 62 4.57 12.03 -5.29
C VAL A 62 5.25 10.80 -5.90
N SER A 63 6.53 10.94 -6.24
CA SER A 63 7.36 9.88 -6.82
C SER A 63 8.32 9.32 -5.78
N LEU A 64 8.37 8.00 -5.64
CA LEU A 64 9.32 7.30 -4.78
C LEU A 64 10.22 6.40 -5.63
N SER A 65 11.50 6.73 -5.67
CA SER A 65 12.51 5.87 -6.28
C SER A 65 12.91 4.74 -5.33
N GLN A 66 13.25 3.59 -5.89
CA GLN A 66 13.85 2.50 -5.13
C GLN A 66 15.17 2.96 -4.49
N ASN A 67 15.36 2.63 -3.21
CA ASN A 67 16.56 2.99 -2.46
C ASN A 67 16.96 1.88 -1.49
N SER A 68 18.20 1.96 -1.00
CA SER A 68 18.73 1.01 -0.02
C SER A 68 19.67 1.76 0.92
N SER A 69 19.17 2.09 2.11
CA SER A 69 19.94 2.56 3.26
C SER A 69 20.29 1.36 4.14
N PHE A 70 21.57 1.22 4.48
CA PHE A 70 22.05 0.23 5.44
C PHE A 70 21.84 0.69 6.88
N ASP A 71 21.96 2.00 7.13
CA ASP A 71 21.85 2.57 8.47
C ASP A 71 20.39 2.62 8.97
N LYS A 72 19.44 2.72 8.03
CA LYS A 72 18.01 2.86 8.32
C LYS A 72 17.14 2.02 7.38
N PRO A 73 17.14 0.68 7.54
CA PRO A 73 16.43 -0.22 6.64
C PRO A 73 14.91 0.02 6.59
N GLU A 74 14.33 0.57 7.65
CA GLU A 74 12.92 0.94 7.75
C GLU A 74 12.53 2.11 6.85
N GLU A 75 13.48 2.97 6.47
CA GLU A 75 13.26 4.08 5.53
C GLU A 75 13.29 3.63 4.05
N ASN A 76 13.64 2.37 3.79
CA ASN A 76 13.83 1.85 2.44
C ASN A 76 12.52 1.70 1.67
N VAL A 77 12.62 1.91 0.36
CA VAL A 77 11.60 1.62 -0.65
C VAL A 77 12.15 0.52 -1.55
N SER A 78 11.51 -0.65 -1.56
CA SER A 78 11.85 -1.75 -2.45
C SER A 78 10.67 -2.12 -3.33
N ILE A 79 10.97 -2.46 -4.59
CA ILE A 79 9.97 -2.80 -5.60
C ILE A 79 10.36 -4.15 -6.21
N SER A 80 9.50 -5.15 -6.02
CA SER A 80 9.55 -6.40 -6.77
C SER A 80 8.52 -6.31 -7.88
N MET A 81 8.93 -6.43 -9.14
CA MET A 81 8.05 -6.22 -10.28
C MET A 81 8.32 -7.22 -11.40
N GLN A 82 7.26 -7.92 -11.79
CA GLN A 82 7.22 -8.74 -12.99
C GLN A 82 6.88 -7.87 -14.21
N GLU A 83 5.79 -7.10 -14.10
CA GLU A 83 5.29 -6.23 -15.16
C GLU A 83 4.89 -4.85 -14.61
N PRO A 84 5.13 -3.75 -15.35
CA PRO A 84 4.64 -2.42 -14.98
C PRO A 84 3.11 -2.40 -14.87
N LEU A 85 2.59 -1.61 -13.94
CA LEU A 85 1.16 -1.57 -13.65
C LEU A 85 0.75 -0.18 -13.21
N THR A 86 -0.41 0.27 -13.69
CA THR A 86 -1.05 1.50 -13.26
C THR A 86 -2.50 1.21 -12.92
N GLN A 87 -2.92 1.53 -11.70
CA GLN A 87 -4.29 1.32 -11.21
C GLN A 87 -4.73 2.48 -10.32
N THR A 88 -6.03 2.77 -10.34
CA THR A 88 -6.62 3.87 -9.59
C THR A 88 -7.45 3.35 -8.42
N PHE A 89 -7.35 3.98 -7.25
CA PHE A 89 -8.03 3.56 -6.03
C PHE A 89 -8.68 4.74 -5.32
N ALA A 90 -9.79 4.50 -4.63
CA ALA A 90 -10.46 5.53 -3.84
C ALA A 90 -9.66 5.86 -2.56
N LEU A 91 -9.22 7.12 -2.44
CA LEU A 91 -8.40 7.61 -1.33
C LEU A 91 -9.11 7.50 0.02
N LYS A 92 -10.44 7.63 0.04
CA LYS A 92 -11.27 7.45 1.25
C LYS A 92 -10.97 6.14 1.99
N TYR A 93 -10.75 5.04 1.28
CA TYR A 93 -10.46 3.74 1.90
C TYR A 93 -8.99 3.63 2.28
N LEU A 94 -8.07 4.09 1.42
CA LEU A 94 -6.64 4.09 1.72
C LEU A 94 -6.31 4.91 2.97
N THR A 95 -6.93 6.08 3.15
CA THR A 95 -6.80 6.87 4.39
C THR A 95 -7.27 6.09 5.61
N GLN A 96 -8.33 5.28 5.51
CA GLN A 96 -8.77 4.42 6.63
C GLN A 96 -7.76 3.31 6.92
N PHE A 97 -7.18 2.67 5.90
CA PHE A 97 -6.17 1.62 6.07
C PHE A 97 -4.92 2.15 6.75
N THR A 98 -4.53 3.40 6.46
CA THR A 98 -3.36 4.05 7.09
C THR A 98 -3.49 4.25 8.60
N LYS A 99 -4.66 4.01 9.20
CA LYS A 99 -4.80 3.94 10.67
C LYS A 99 -4.02 2.78 11.28
N ALA A 100 -3.65 1.76 10.50
CA ALA A 100 -2.80 0.65 10.92
C ALA A 100 -1.29 1.01 10.95
N THR A 101 -0.89 2.20 10.48
CA THR A 101 0.51 2.65 10.45
C THR A 101 1.28 2.48 11.77
N PRO A 102 0.68 2.69 12.96
CA PRO A 102 1.40 2.47 14.23
C PRO A 102 1.84 1.02 14.49
N LEU A 103 1.32 0.04 13.75
CA LEU A 103 1.64 -1.38 13.95
C LEU A 103 3.01 -1.78 13.40
N CYS A 104 3.50 -1.07 12.38
CA CYS A 104 4.79 -1.39 11.76
C CYS A 104 5.42 -0.21 11.03
N SER A 105 6.75 -0.26 10.91
CA SER A 105 7.51 0.80 10.25
C SER A 105 7.35 0.81 8.73
N GLN A 106 7.05 -0.34 8.11
CA GLN A 106 6.91 -0.49 6.66
C GLN A 106 5.57 -1.13 6.29
N VAL A 107 4.96 -0.62 5.23
CA VAL A 107 3.74 -1.16 4.61
C VAL A 107 4.11 -1.86 3.31
N ILE A 108 3.35 -2.91 2.96
CA ILE A 108 3.50 -3.65 1.70
C ILE A 108 2.24 -3.44 0.86
N LEU A 109 2.42 -3.00 -0.38
CA LEU A 109 1.38 -2.86 -1.38
C LEU A 109 1.58 -3.92 -2.45
N SER A 110 0.59 -4.79 -2.64
CA SER A 110 0.64 -5.83 -3.69
C SER A 110 -0.47 -5.58 -4.71
N LEU A 111 -0.07 -5.46 -5.99
CA LEU A 111 -0.93 -5.06 -7.09
C LEU A 111 -0.84 -6.07 -8.23
N SER A 112 -1.99 -6.35 -8.83
CA SER A 112 -2.12 -7.09 -10.08
C SER A 112 -3.36 -6.60 -10.85
N PRO A 113 -3.40 -6.77 -12.17
CA PRO A 113 -4.64 -6.66 -12.94
C PRO A 113 -5.73 -7.58 -12.37
N ASP A 114 -6.98 -7.15 -12.49
CA ASP A 114 -8.19 -7.96 -12.20
C ASP A 114 -8.33 -8.50 -10.76
N VAL A 115 -7.48 -8.05 -9.84
CA VAL A 115 -7.56 -8.41 -8.41
C VAL A 115 -7.48 -7.16 -7.54
N PRO A 116 -8.03 -7.20 -6.31
CA PRO A 116 -7.90 -6.08 -5.37
C PRO A 116 -6.45 -5.78 -5.02
N LEU A 117 -6.13 -4.50 -4.82
CA LEU A 117 -4.93 -4.08 -4.12
C LEU A 117 -4.93 -4.67 -2.71
N VAL A 118 -3.79 -5.23 -2.31
CA VAL A 118 -3.55 -5.64 -0.93
C VAL A 118 -2.64 -4.61 -0.25
N VAL A 119 -3.10 -4.10 0.90
CA VAL A 119 -2.31 -3.27 1.80
C VAL A 119 -2.05 -4.06 3.07
N GLU A 120 -0.80 -4.48 3.27
CA GLU A 120 -0.39 -5.33 4.38
C GLU A 120 0.48 -4.56 5.38
N TYR A 121 0.09 -4.66 6.65
CA TYR A 121 0.85 -4.21 7.82
C TYR A 121 1.22 -5.45 8.64
N LYS A 122 2.52 -5.77 8.71
CA LYS A 122 3.02 -6.92 9.48
C LYS A 122 3.11 -6.56 10.96
N ILE A 123 2.68 -7.46 11.84
CA ILE A 123 2.84 -7.29 13.28
C ILE A 123 4.08 -8.07 13.69
N ILE A 124 5.09 -7.32 14.14
CA ILE A 124 6.39 -7.87 14.52
C ILE A 124 6.56 -7.72 16.03
N GLU A 125 6.94 -8.81 16.68
CA GLU A 125 7.37 -8.81 18.08
C GLU A 125 8.89 -8.72 18.12
N GLU A 126 9.39 -7.78 18.92
CA GLU A 126 10.81 -7.64 19.21
C GLU A 126 11.06 -8.29 20.57
N THR A 127 11.76 -9.43 20.58
CA THR A 127 12.16 -10.10 21.81
C THR A 127 13.53 -9.61 22.25
N GLU A 128 13.63 -9.14 23.50
CA GLU A 128 14.87 -8.58 24.09
C GLU A 128 16.05 -9.58 24.11
N GLU A 129 15.78 -10.87 23.95
CA GLU A 129 16.79 -11.92 24.16
C GLU A 129 17.69 -12.22 22.95
N ASP A 130 17.33 -11.84 21.71
CA ASP A 130 18.10 -12.26 20.52
C ASP A 130 18.17 -11.23 19.37
N ASP A 131 17.73 -9.97 19.57
CA ASP A 131 17.56 -8.97 18.47
C ASP A 131 16.72 -9.51 17.28
N SER A 132 16.04 -10.63 17.47
CA SER A 132 15.32 -11.35 16.45
C SER A 132 13.92 -10.76 16.33
N LYS A 133 13.57 -10.35 15.10
CA LYS A 133 12.24 -9.85 14.78
C LYS A 133 11.37 -11.01 14.34
N THR A 134 10.38 -11.37 15.16
CA THR A 134 9.45 -12.45 14.82
C THR A 134 8.14 -11.88 14.30
N GLU A 135 7.71 -12.30 13.12
CA GLU A 135 6.38 -11.97 12.59
C GLU A 135 5.33 -12.82 13.31
N ILE A 136 4.48 -12.16 14.11
CA ILE A 136 3.42 -12.83 14.90
C ILE A 136 2.04 -12.72 14.24
N GLY A 137 1.91 -11.90 13.20
CA GLY A 137 0.67 -11.74 12.44
C GLY A 137 0.74 -10.61 11.42
N HIS A 138 -0.40 -10.30 10.82
CA HIS A 138 -0.55 -9.17 9.91
C HIS A 138 -2.00 -8.66 9.88
N ILE A 139 -2.16 -7.41 9.45
CA ILE A 139 -3.44 -6.87 8.99
C ILE A 139 -3.34 -6.66 7.48
N ARG A 140 -4.28 -7.25 6.74
CA ARG A 140 -4.41 -7.08 5.28
C ARG A 140 -5.73 -6.41 4.94
N TYR A 141 -5.65 -5.33 4.19
CA TYR A 141 -6.81 -4.68 3.60
C TYR A 141 -6.84 -4.96 2.11
N TYR A 142 -8.03 -5.23 1.58
CA TYR A 142 -8.27 -5.51 0.18
C TYR A 142 -9.14 -4.39 -0.40
N LEU A 143 -8.69 -3.78 -1.50
CA LEU A 143 -9.41 -2.69 -2.15
C LEU A 143 -9.45 -2.89 -3.65
N ALA A 144 -10.66 -3.05 -4.19
CA ALA A 144 -10.86 -3.11 -5.62
C ALA A 144 -10.39 -1.80 -6.29
N PRO A 145 -9.75 -1.89 -7.47
CA PRO A 145 -9.47 -0.71 -8.27
C PRO A 145 -10.78 -0.02 -8.67
N LYS A 146 -10.73 1.29 -8.87
CA LYS A 146 -11.79 2.00 -9.59
C LYS A 146 -11.77 1.52 -11.04
N ILE A 147 -12.93 1.07 -11.51
CA ILE A 147 -13.17 0.84 -12.92
C ILE A 147 -13.50 2.21 -13.52
N ASP A 148 -12.88 2.57 -14.62
CA ASP A 148 -13.32 3.75 -15.37
C ASP A 148 -14.66 3.37 -16.03
N ASP A 149 -15.73 4.09 -15.73
CA ASP A 149 -17.08 3.88 -16.33
C ASP A 149 -17.11 4.27 -17.84
N ASN A 150 -15.95 4.44 -18.48
CA ASN A 150 -15.78 4.83 -19.88
C ASN A 150 -15.40 3.66 -20.81
N GLU A 151 -15.68 2.42 -20.40
CA GLU A 151 -15.92 1.30 -21.33
C GLU A 151 -17.41 0.96 -21.42
#